data_AF-A0A4V1BYY7-F1
#
_entry.id   AF-A0A4V1BYY7-F1
#
_cell.length_a   1.000
_cell.length_b   1.000
_cell.length_c   1.000
_cell.angle_alpha   90.00
_cell.angle_beta   90.00
_cell.angle_gamma   90.00
#
_symmetry.space_group_name_H-M   'P 1'
#
loop_
_entity.id
_entity.type
_entity.pdbx_description
1 polymer ?
#
loop_
_entity_poly.entity_id
_entity_poly.type
_entity_poly.pdbx_seq_one_letter_code
_entity_poly.pdbx_strand_id
1 'polypeptide(L)'
;MHQARITAHKGILVVELVPDPANGDGTSTDKLRNLATVIHDTGRHLGVSEEALALLKMVKRGLDRIGDFAWFSSDDGKDHFAWLGGPKRLVSPTSVAAARDYAILAHRVIPNQVPDGARMAIETNF
;
A
#
# COMPACT_ATOMS: atom_id res chain seq x y z
N MET A 1 -13.03 0.78 -10.39
CA MET A 1 -11.66 0.25 -10.58
C MET A 1 -10.78 0.86 -9.50
N HIS A 2 -9.91 0.07 -8.85
CA HIS A 2 -8.99 0.56 -7.81
C HIS A 2 -7.65 0.92 -8.46
N GLN A 3 -6.97 1.95 -7.94
CA GLN A 3 -5.64 2.35 -8.42
C GLN A 3 -4.51 1.65 -7.64
N ALA A 4 -4.80 1.16 -6.43
CA ALA A 4 -3.88 0.36 -5.63
C ALA A 4 -4.58 -0.80 -4.91
N ARG A 5 -3.82 -1.86 -4.65
CA ARG A 5 -4.25 -3.02 -3.87
C ARG A 5 -3.21 -3.37 -2.82
N ILE A 6 -3.68 -3.76 -1.65
CA ILE A 6 -2.87 -4.40 -0.61
C ILE A 6 -3.50 -5.75 -0.31
N THR A 7 -2.75 -6.81 -0.59
CA THR A 7 -3.13 -8.20 -0.30
C THR A 7 -2.08 -8.83 0.60
N ALA A 8 -2.29 -10.08 1.04
CA ALA A 8 -1.36 -10.75 1.93
C ALA A 8 -1.20 -12.23 1.58
N HIS A 9 0.04 -12.72 1.67
CA HIS A 9 0.39 -14.13 1.53
C HIS A 9 1.49 -14.50 2.52
N LYS A 10 1.31 -15.59 3.28
CA LYS A 10 2.27 -16.08 4.29
C LYS A 10 2.81 -15.01 5.26
N GLY A 11 1.94 -14.11 5.72
CA GLY A 11 2.33 -13.04 6.65
C GLY A 11 3.10 -11.88 6.00
N ILE A 12 3.27 -11.89 4.68
CA ILE A 12 3.88 -10.81 3.91
C ILE A 12 2.78 -10.00 3.24
N LEU A 13 2.86 -8.67 3.37
CA LEU A 13 2.02 -7.71 2.66
C LEU A 13 2.50 -7.59 1.21
N VAL A 14 1.56 -7.57 0.28
CA VAL A 14 1.78 -7.34 -1.14
C VAL A 14 1.07 -6.04 -1.52
N VAL A 15 1.85 -4.99 -1.72
CA VAL A 15 1.39 -3.65 -2.09
C VAL A 15 1.65 -3.43 -3.57
N GLU A 16 0.64 -3.03 -4.33
CA GLU A 16 0.79 -2.75 -5.76
C GLU A 16 -0.11 -1.61 -6.25
N LEU A 17 0.41 -0.81 -7.18
CA LEU A 17 -0.39 -0.02 -8.10
C LEU A 17 -0.99 -0.93 -9.18
N VAL A 18 -2.29 -0.77 -9.42
CA VAL A 18 -2.99 -1.46 -10.51
C VAL A 18 -2.95 -0.57 -11.75
N PRO A 19 -2.48 -1.09 -12.91
CA PRO A 19 -2.54 -0.34 -14.16
C PRO A 19 -3.98 0.05 -14.49
N ASP A 20 -4.22 1.33 -14.80
CA ASP A 20 -5.51 1.79 -15.32
C ASP A 20 -5.51 1.68 -16.86
N PRO A 21 -6.29 0.77 -17.47
CA PRO A 21 -6.33 0.62 -18.91
C PRO A 21 -7.00 1.80 -19.64
N ALA A 22 -7.74 2.67 -18.94
CA ALA A 22 -8.38 3.86 -19.53
C ALA A 22 -7.45 5.09 -19.58
N ASN A 23 -6.38 5.09 -18.79
CA ASN A 23 -5.39 6.15 -18.73
C ASN A 23 -4.02 5.55 -19.10
N GLY A 24 -3.71 5.50 -20.39
CA GLY A 24 -2.35 5.20 -20.86
C GLY A 24 -1.35 6.06 -20.09
N ASP A 25 -0.43 5.39 -19.38
CA ASP A 25 0.65 5.97 -18.58
C ASP A 25 0.27 7.16 -17.67
N GLY A 26 -0.92 7.09 -17.07
CA GLY A 26 -1.49 8.14 -16.22
C GLY A 26 -1.22 8.02 -14.73
N THR A 27 -0.04 7.57 -14.30
CA THR A 27 0.51 7.97 -12.99
C THR A 27 1.86 8.60 -13.28
N SER A 28 2.17 9.75 -12.69
CA SER A 28 3.47 10.42 -12.84
C SER A 28 4.59 9.56 -12.21
N THR A 29 4.92 8.44 -12.86
CA THR A 29 6.00 7.52 -12.48
C THR A 29 7.35 8.01 -13.00
N ASP A 30 7.36 8.91 -14.00
CA ASP A 30 8.61 9.34 -14.64
C ASP A 30 9.26 10.60 -14.04
N LYS A 31 8.58 11.35 -13.16
CA LYS A 31 9.15 12.59 -12.57
C LYS A 31 9.32 12.59 -11.06
N LEU A 32 8.85 11.56 -10.35
CA LEU A 32 9.16 11.33 -8.93
C LEU A 32 9.99 10.05 -8.79
N ARG A 33 11.19 10.08 -9.37
CA ARG A 33 12.20 9.05 -9.11
C ARG A 33 12.48 9.01 -7.60
N ASN A 34 12.00 7.94 -6.97
CA ASN A 34 12.71 7.13 -5.96
C ASN A 34 12.42 7.31 -4.47
N LEU A 35 11.34 7.94 -4.02
CA LEU A 35 11.06 7.95 -2.57
C LEU A 35 9.75 7.28 -2.18
N ALA A 36 8.58 7.75 -2.62
CA ALA A 36 7.32 7.17 -2.18
C ALA A 36 6.25 7.16 -3.28
N THR A 37 5.37 6.16 -3.23
CA THR A 37 4.12 6.12 -3.98
C THR A 37 2.98 6.57 -3.07
N VAL A 38 2.08 7.43 -3.57
CA VAL A 38 0.97 8.00 -2.80
C VAL A 38 -0.35 7.78 -3.54
N ILE A 39 -1.38 7.38 -2.81
CA ILE A 39 -2.76 7.19 -3.27
C ILE A 39 -3.63 8.25 -2.62
N HIS A 40 -4.31 9.03 -3.46
CA HIS A 40 -5.34 9.99 -3.05
C HIS A 40 -6.71 9.30 -2.96
N ASP A 41 -7.58 9.77 -2.07
CA ASP A 41 -8.94 9.26 -1.84
C ASP A 41 -8.98 7.73 -1.71
N THR A 42 -8.34 7.24 -0.63
CA THR A 42 -8.19 5.79 -0.38
C THR A 42 -9.54 5.07 -0.29
N GLY A 43 -10.60 5.75 0.14
CA GLY A 43 -11.97 5.21 0.15
C GLY A 43 -12.49 4.82 -1.24
N ARG A 44 -12.00 5.48 -2.30
CA ARG A 44 -12.33 5.15 -3.69
C ARG A 44 -11.28 4.27 -4.35
N HIS A 45 -10.01 4.57 -4.10
CA HIS A 45 -8.89 4.10 -4.93
C HIS A 45 -8.02 3.01 -4.31
N LEU A 46 -8.11 2.78 -3.00
CA LEU A 46 -7.34 1.74 -2.30
C LEU A 46 -8.21 0.53 -1.96
N GLY A 47 -7.83 -0.63 -2.52
CA GLY A 47 -8.38 -1.92 -2.13
C GLY A 47 -7.47 -2.60 -1.10
N VAL A 48 -8.02 -3.11 0.01
CA VAL A 48 -7.27 -3.87 1.01
C VAL A 48 -8.01 -5.16 1.31
N SER A 49 -7.32 -6.31 1.31
CA SER A 49 -7.93 -7.56 1.77
C SER A 49 -7.99 -7.64 3.30
N GLU A 50 -8.90 -8.46 3.85
CA GLU A 50 -9.01 -8.64 5.30
C GLU A 50 -7.71 -9.17 5.93
N GLU A 51 -7.04 -10.09 5.23
CA GLU A 51 -5.75 -10.64 5.64
C GLU A 51 -4.66 -9.56 5.66
N ALA A 52 -4.65 -8.67 4.67
CA ALA A 52 -3.76 -7.53 4.67
C ALA A 52 -4.09 -6.53 5.79
N LEU A 53 -5.38 -6.27 6.07
CA LEU A 53 -5.79 -5.40 7.17
C LEU A 53 -5.30 -5.94 8.52
N ALA A 54 -5.37 -7.25 8.74
CA ALA A 54 -4.85 -7.88 9.95
C ALA A 54 -3.35 -7.61 10.12
N LEU A 55 -2.57 -7.74 9.04
CA LEU A 55 -1.13 -7.49 9.06
C LEU A 55 -0.78 -5.99 9.18
N LEU A 56 -1.51 -5.11 8.51
CA LEU A 56 -1.30 -3.66 8.59
C LEU A 56 -1.50 -3.13 10.03
N LYS A 57 -2.42 -3.72 10.79
CA LYS A 57 -2.61 -3.40 12.22
C LYS A 57 -1.40 -3.78 13.08
N MET A 58 -0.55 -4.68 12.63
CA MET A 58 0.68 -5.09 13.33
C MET A 58 1.87 -4.19 13.03
N VAL A 59 1.79 -3.34 11.99
CA VAL A 59 2.88 -2.44 11.62
C VAL A 59 3.09 -1.43 12.74
N LYS A 60 4.29 -1.41 13.32
CA LYS A 60 4.63 -0.47 14.39
C LYS A 60 4.59 0.96 13.86
N ARG A 61 4.05 1.87 14.67
CA ARG A 61 4.20 3.31 14.42
C ARG A 61 5.62 3.73 14.77
N GLY A 62 6.25 4.48 13.88
CA GLY A 62 7.52 5.14 14.12
C GLY A 62 7.35 6.42 14.94
N LEU A 63 8.47 7.10 15.21
CA LEU A 63 8.47 8.40 15.90
C LEU A 63 8.43 9.57 14.91
N ASP A 64 8.81 9.31 13.66
CA ASP A 64 8.93 10.29 12.60
C ASP A 64 7.60 10.56 11.90
N ARG A 65 7.51 11.75 11.29
CA ARG A 65 6.37 12.13 10.46
C ARG A 65 6.25 11.32 9.17
N ILE A 66 7.34 10.70 8.74
CA ILE A 66 7.42 9.86 7.55
C ILE A 66 7.88 8.48 7.98
N GLY A 67 7.22 7.43 7.49
CA GLY A 67 7.65 6.05 7.65
C GLY A 67 7.63 5.31 6.31
N ASP A 68 7.92 4.02 6.35
CA ASP A 68 7.73 3.11 5.22
C ASP A 68 6.29 3.11 4.72
N PHE A 69 5.34 3.27 5.63
CA PHE A 69 3.93 3.50 5.35
C PHE A 69 3.46 4.78 6.01
N ALA A 70 2.60 5.53 5.33
CA ALA A 70 1.85 6.63 5.92
C ALA A 70 0.40 6.50 5.48
N TRP A 71 -0.53 6.63 6.42
CA TRP A 71 -1.94 6.67 6.13
C TRP A 71 -2.56 7.75 6.98
N PHE A 72 -2.97 8.83 6.33
CA PHE A 72 -3.30 10.10 6.97
C PHE A 72 -4.43 10.81 6.23
N SER A 73 -5.22 11.58 6.97
CA SER A 73 -6.20 12.50 6.39
C SER A 73 -5.51 13.82 6.04
N SER A 74 -5.92 14.44 4.94
CA SER A 74 -5.43 15.75 4.52
C SER A 74 -6.53 16.82 4.64
N ASP A 75 -6.14 18.09 4.57
CA ASP A 75 -7.05 19.24 4.73
C ASP A 75 -8.13 19.31 3.64
N ASP A 76 -7.96 18.59 2.52
CA ASP A 76 -8.97 18.43 1.48
C ASP A 76 -10.13 17.48 1.87
N GLY A 77 -10.10 16.94 3.10
CA GLY A 77 -11.08 15.99 3.61
C GLY A 77 -10.94 14.58 3.03
N LYS A 78 -9.81 14.27 2.37
CA LYS A 78 -9.51 12.97 1.79
C LYS A 78 -8.40 12.24 2.53
N ASP A 79 -8.57 10.93 2.61
CA ASP A 79 -7.58 10.03 3.16
C ASP A 79 -6.56 9.65 2.09
N HIS A 80 -5.31 9.56 2.51
CA HIS A 80 -4.17 9.27 1.67
C HIS A 80 -3.39 8.10 2.24
N PHE A 81 -2.97 7.20 1.35
CA PHE A 81 -2.05 6.12 1.72
C PHE A 81 -0.78 6.25 0.91
N ALA A 82 0.36 6.18 1.57
CA ALA A 82 1.66 6.23 0.94
C ALA A 82 2.53 5.09 1.42
N TRP A 83 3.40 4.62 0.52
CA TRP A 83 4.50 3.73 0.89
C TRP A 83 5.80 4.17 0.27
N LEU A 84 6.89 3.96 0.99
CA LEU A 84 8.23 4.17 0.48
C LEU A 84 8.56 3.08 -0.58
N GLY A 85 9.15 3.49 -1.69
CA GLY A 85 9.54 2.59 -2.78
C GLY A 85 8.66 2.66 -4.02
N GLY A 86 8.89 1.70 -4.91
CA GLY A 86 8.29 1.66 -6.25
C GLY A 86 6.84 1.17 -6.28
N PRO A 87 6.27 1.02 -7.49
CA PRO A 87 4.85 0.72 -7.70
C PRO A 87 4.40 -0.66 -7.21
N LYS A 88 5.34 -1.56 -6.89
CA LYS A 88 5.07 -2.88 -6.32
C LYS A 88 6.06 -3.14 -5.18
N ARG A 89 5.59 -3.68 -4.06
CA ARG A 89 6.42 -3.95 -2.89
C ARG A 89 5.93 -5.19 -2.13
N LEU A 90 6.87 -6.05 -1.73
CA LEU A 90 6.65 -7.10 -0.75
C LEU A 90 7.17 -6.61 0.60
N VAL A 91 6.36 -6.71 1.65
CA VAL A 91 6.66 -6.09 2.95
C VAL A 91 6.39 -7.07 4.08
N SER A 92 7.42 -7.36 4.89
CA SER A 92 7.21 -7.97 6.19
C SER A 92 6.70 -6.90 7.17
N PRO A 93 5.53 -7.08 7.81
CA PRO A 93 4.94 -6.06 8.69
C PRO A 93 5.82 -5.70 9.89
N THR A 94 6.69 -6.62 10.32
CA THR A 94 7.58 -6.45 11.46
C THR A 94 8.91 -5.79 11.11
N SER A 95 9.26 -5.72 9.82
CA SER A 95 10.52 -5.13 9.35
C SER A 95 10.40 -3.67 8.93
N VAL A 96 9.20 -3.09 8.98
CA VAL A 96 8.93 -1.70 8.56
C VAL A 96 8.35 -0.89 9.71
N ALA A 97 8.39 0.43 9.59
CA ALA A 97 7.72 1.34 10.50
C ALA A 97 6.77 2.26 9.73
N ALA A 98 5.56 2.44 10.24
CA ALA A 98 4.66 3.44 9.72
C ALA A 98 5.00 4.84 10.26
N ALA A 99 4.46 5.89 9.67
CA ALA A 99 4.52 7.25 10.20
C ALA A 99 3.90 7.29 11.61
N ARG A 100 4.33 8.24 12.43
CA ARG A 100 3.83 8.42 13.81
C ARG A 100 2.32 8.50 13.89
N ASP A 101 1.70 9.20 12.96
CA ASP A 101 0.27 9.49 12.96
C ASP A 101 -0.52 8.45 12.12
N TYR A 102 0.10 7.30 11.79
CA TYR A 102 -0.50 6.24 10.98
C TYR A 102 -1.77 5.64 11.62
N ALA A 103 -2.85 5.63 10.86
CA ALA A 103 -4.09 4.95 11.19
C ALA A 103 -4.67 4.23 9.97
N ILE A 104 -5.42 3.16 10.20
CA ILE A 104 -6.21 2.54 9.13
C ILE A 104 -7.42 3.45 8.88
N LEU A 105 -7.51 4.06 7.70
CA LEU A 105 -8.57 5.00 7.33
C LEU A 105 -9.46 4.42 6.21
N ALA A 106 -10.25 5.26 5.53
CA ALA A 106 -11.21 4.79 4.54
C ALA A 106 -10.54 4.00 3.42
N HIS A 107 -11.07 2.81 3.14
CA HIS A 107 -10.61 1.93 2.06
C HIS A 107 -11.76 1.03 1.61
N ARG A 108 -11.53 0.28 0.54
CA ARG A 108 -12.46 -0.74 0.06
C ARG A 108 -11.92 -2.12 0.40
N VAL A 109 -12.73 -2.93 1.08
CA VAL A 109 -12.39 -4.34 1.28
C VAL A 109 -12.46 -5.06 -0.08
N ILE A 110 -11.43 -5.85 -0.40
CA ILE A 110 -11.34 -6.64 -1.64
C ILE A 110 -10.98 -8.10 -1.33
N PRO A 111 -11.27 -9.05 -2.26
CA PRO A 111 -10.77 -10.41 -2.13
C PRO A 111 -9.24 -10.47 -2.09
N ASN A 112 -8.69 -11.44 -1.35
CA ASN A 112 -7.25 -11.66 -1.22
C ASN A 112 -6.63 -12.38 -2.44
N GLN A 113 -6.73 -11.75 -3.61
CA GLN A 113 -6.18 -12.27 -4.86
C GLN A 113 -4.76 -11.76 -5.07
N VAL A 114 -3.80 -12.46 -4.47
CA VAL A 114 -2.38 -12.13 -4.56
C VAL A 114 -1.85 -12.50 -5.96
N PRO A 115 -1.14 -11.59 -6.66
CA PRO A 115 -0.54 -11.90 -7.97
C PRO A 115 0.43 -13.08 -7.91
N ASP A 116 0.40 -13.96 -8.91
CA ASP A 116 1.22 -15.19 -8.93
C ASP A 116 2.72 -14.90 -8.77
N GLY A 117 3.22 -13.85 -9.43
CA GLY A 117 4.63 -13.44 -9.29
C GLY A 117 4.99 -13.04 -7.85
N ALA A 118 4.07 -12.39 -7.13
CA ALA A 118 4.27 -12.06 -5.72
C ALA A 118 4.22 -13.33 -4.84
N ARG A 119 3.29 -14.24 -5.11
CA ARG A 119 3.21 -15.53 -4.40
C ARG A 119 4.52 -16.30 -4.54
N MET A 120 4.98 -16.51 -5.78
CA MET A 120 6.24 -17.22 -6.05
C MET A 120 7.45 -16.57 -5.38
N ALA A 121 7.54 -15.24 -5.45
CA ALA A 121 8.64 -14.50 -4.82
C ALA A 121 8.63 -14.66 -3.29
N ILE A 122 7.45 -14.66 -2.66
CA ILE A 122 7.31 -14.90 -1.22
C ILE A 122 7.76 -16.32 -0.88
N GLU A 123 7.21 -17.33 -1.56
CA GLU A 123 7.55 -18.75 -1.33
C GLU A 123 9.06 -19.06 -1.45
N THR A 124 9.79 -18.26 -2.25
CA THR A 124 11.22 -18.49 -2.51
C THR A 124 12.13 -17.74 -1.52
N ASN A 125 11.70 -16.60 -0.98
CA ASN A 125 12.59 -15.65 -0.30
C ASN A 125 12.20 -15.31 1.15
N PHE A 126 11.03 -15.73 1.62
CA PHE A 126 10.49 -15.44 2.96
C PHE A 126 10.07 -16.72 3.65
#